data_AF-A0A2A8V2M1-F1
#
_entry.id   AF-A0A2A8V2M1-F1
#
_cell.length_a   1.000
_cell.length_b   1.000
_cell.length_c   1.000
_cell.angle_alpha   90.00
_cell.angle_beta   90.00
_cell.angle_gamma   90.00
#
_symmetry.space_group_name_H-M   'P 1'
#
loop_
_entity.id
_entity.type
_entity.pdbx_description
1 polymer ?
#
loop_
_entity_poly.entity_id
_entity_poly.type
_entity_poly.pdbx_seq_one_letter_code
_entity_poly.pdbx_strand_id
1 'polypeptide(L)'
;MHQRFNELVTEQLETMDKLLYLQSEIERCQELEEELMKLQEMTKVESLQKEILSKKKELREIQQVFERQTDEVILSYQKEQSSVTT
;
A
#
# COMPACT_ATOMS: atom_id res chain seq x y z
N MET A 1 29.19 -54.38 21.43
CA MET A 1 28.30 -53.50 22.20
C MET A 1 28.54 -52.01 21.92
N HIS A 2 29.78 -51.51 21.76
CA HIS A 2 30.03 -50.07 21.53
C HIS A 2 29.94 -49.60 20.06
N GLN A 3 30.13 -50.48 19.07
CA GLN A 3 30.15 -50.08 17.65
C GLN A 3 28.80 -49.57 17.15
N ARG A 4 27.70 -50.29 17.46
CA ARG A 4 26.35 -49.89 17.05
C ARG A 4 25.90 -48.57 17.67
N PHE A 5 26.33 -48.29 18.90
CA PHE A 5 26.05 -47.01 19.56
C PHE A 5 26.75 -45.85 18.85
N ASN A 6 28.04 -46.01 18.51
CA ASN A 6 28.78 -44.98 17.80
C ASN A 6 28.21 -44.70 16.40
N GLU A 7 27.81 -45.73 15.66
CA GLU A 7 27.13 -45.57 14.36
C GLU A 7 25.86 -44.71 14.47
N LEU A 8 25.01 -45.00 15.45
CA LEU A 8 23.77 -44.25 15.69
C LEU A 8 24.04 -42.80 16.10
N VAL A 9 25.08 -42.54 16.90
CA VAL A 9 25.48 -41.17 17.28
C VAL A 9 25.98 -40.40 16.06
N THR A 10 26.76 -41.03 15.18
CA THR A 10 27.21 -40.39 13.93
C THR A 10 26.04 -40.07 13.00
N GLU A 11 25.12 -41.03 12.77
CA GLU A 11 23.91 -40.79 11.97
C GLU A 11 23.04 -39.66 12.55
N GLN A 12 22.96 -39.57 13.88
CA GLN A 12 22.22 -38.52 14.57
C GLN A 12 22.88 -37.14 14.38
N LEU A 13 24.20 -37.04 14.47
CA LEU A 13 24.93 -35.80 14.24
C LEU A 13 24.79 -35.31 12.80
N GLU A 14 24.90 -36.22 11.82
CA GLU A 14 24.65 -35.88 10.40
C GLU A 14 23.21 -35.40 10.15
N THR A 15 22.25 -35.97 10.89
CA THR A 15 20.86 -35.53 10.83
C THR A 15 20.68 -34.15 11.46
N MET A 16 21.38 -33.89 12.56
CA MET A 16 21.38 -32.58 13.23
C MET A 16 21.97 -31.49 12.33
N ASP A 17 23.06 -31.78 11.61
CA ASP A 17 23.66 -30.83 10.66
C ASP A 17 22.67 -30.45 9.54
N LYS A 18 21.93 -31.43 9.02
CA LYS A 18 20.86 -31.19 8.03
C LYS A 18 19.72 -30.35 8.61
N LEU A 19 19.34 -30.59 9.87
CA LEU A 19 18.31 -29.80 10.56
C LEU A 19 18.75 -28.35 10.75
N LEU A 20 19.98 -28.12 11.21
CA LEU A 20 20.53 -26.77 11.40
C LEU A 20 20.64 -26.02 10.07
N TYR A 21 21.06 -26.70 9.01
CA TYR A 21 21.05 -26.12 7.67
C TYR A 21 19.64 -25.70 7.24
N LEU A 22 18.67 -26.60 7.34
CA LEU A 22 17.28 -26.28 6.98
C LEU A 22 16.70 -25.15 7.84
N GLN A 23 17.03 -25.12 9.13
CA GLN A 23 16.62 -24.03 10.01
C GLN A 23 17.20 -22.69 9.54
N SER A 24 18.49 -22.63 9.20
CA SER A 24 19.11 -21.41 8.70
C SER A 24 18.49 -20.92 7.38
N GLU A 25 18.09 -21.84 6.48
CA GLU A 25 17.40 -21.48 5.24
C GLU A 25 15.98 -20.96 5.49
N ILE A 26 15.28 -21.51 6.48
CA ILE A 26 13.95 -21.02 6.89
C ILE A 26 14.07 -19.60 7.45
N GLU A 27 15.03 -19.36 8.36
CA GLU A 27 15.29 -18.04 8.95
C GLU A 27 15.60 -17.01 7.85
N ARG A 28 16.47 -17.36 6.90
CA ARG A 28 16.76 -16.51 5.71
C ARG A 28 15.52 -16.21 4.88
N CYS A 29 14.63 -17.17 4.68
CA CYS A 29 13.41 -16.97 3.91
C CYS A 29 12.42 -16.04 4.64
N GLN A 30 12.31 -16.15 5.97
CA GLN A 30 11.46 -15.29 6.79
C GLN A 30 11.95 -13.83 6.78
N GLU A 31 13.26 -13.60 6.84
CA GLU A 31 13.84 -12.26 6.72
C GLU A 31 13.49 -11.63 5.36
N LEU A 32 13.66 -12.37 4.27
CA LEU A 32 13.30 -11.91 2.92
C LEU A 32 11.80 -11.62 2.77
N GLU A 33 10.94 -12.44 3.37
CA GLU A 33 9.49 -12.23 3.37
C GLU A 33 9.13 -10.91 4.09
N GLU A 34 9.75 -10.63 5.24
CA GLU A 34 9.51 -9.39 5.98
C GLU A 34 9.95 -8.15 5.18
N GLU A 35 11.10 -8.21 4.51
CA GLU A 35 11.58 -7.13 3.63
C GLU A 35 10.62 -6.88 2.45
N LEU A 36 10.13 -7.95 1.82
CA LEU A 36 9.17 -7.86 0.72
C LEU A 36 7.83 -7.26 1.18
N MET A 37 7.34 -7.64 2.36
CA MET A 37 6.11 -7.06 2.93
C MET A 37 6.27 -5.56 3.17
N LYS A 38 7.38 -5.12 3.77
CA LYS A 38 7.67 -3.69 3.98
C LYS A 38 7.69 -2.92 2.66
N LEU A 39 8.35 -3.45 1.62
CA LEU A 39 8.39 -2.83 0.30
C LEU A 39 7.00 -2.74 -0.35
N GLN A 40 6.19 -3.79 -0.21
CA GLN A 40 4.82 -3.79 -0.72
C GLN A 40 3.95 -2.76 -0.02
N GLU A 41 4.06 -2.61 1.31
CA GLU A 41 3.35 -1.59 2.08
C GLU A 41 3.74 -0.18 1.63
N MET A 42 5.03 0.10 1.47
CA MET A 42 5.51 1.38 0.93
C MET A 42 4.90 1.69 -0.44
N THR A 43 4.89 0.71 -1.34
CA THR A 43 4.32 0.85 -2.69
C THR A 43 2.81 1.17 -2.64
N LYS A 44 2.06 0.51 -1.74
CA LYS A 44 0.62 0.78 -1.54
C LYS A 44 0.40 2.20 -1.03
N VAL A 45 1.21 2.67 -0.09
CA VAL A 45 1.12 4.04 0.45
C VAL A 45 1.35 5.08 -0.65
N GLU A 46 2.38 4.90 -1.49
CA GLU A 46 2.62 5.81 -2.62
C GLU A 46 1.45 5.85 -3.61
N SER A 47 0.84 4.70 -3.90
CA SER A 47 -0.34 4.61 -4.77
C SER A 47 -1.52 5.38 -4.19
N LEU A 48 -1.83 5.18 -2.91
CA LEU A 48 -2.91 5.89 -2.22
C LEU A 48 -2.65 7.41 -2.18
N GLN A 49 -1.41 7.83 -1.96
CA GLN A 49 -1.05 9.25 -2.00
C GLN A 49 -1.28 9.87 -3.39
N LYS A 50 -0.93 9.17 -4.47
CA LYS A 50 -1.22 9.61 -5.85
C LYS A 50 -2.72 9.73 -6.09
N GLU A 51 -3.51 8.78 -5.62
CA GLU A 51 -4.96 8.81 -5.75
C GLU A 51 -5.58 9.99 -4.97
N ILE A 52 -5.15 10.21 -3.73
CA ILE A 52 -5.58 11.36 -2.92
C ILE A 52 -5.25 12.68 -3.63
N LEU A 53 -4.05 12.82 -4.20
CA LEU A 53 -3.65 14.02 -4.94
C LEU A 53 -4.54 14.22 -6.18
N SER A 54 -4.84 13.16 -6.91
CA SER A 54 -5.76 13.20 -8.06
C SER A 54 -7.15 13.65 -7.64
N LYS A 55 -7.71 13.08 -6.56
CA LYS A 55 -9.03 13.45 -6.04
C LYS A 55 -9.09 14.89 -5.54
N LYS A 56 -8.03 15.39 -4.90
CA LYS A 56 -7.91 16.81 -4.51
C LYS A 56 -7.83 17.76 -5.71
N LYS A 57 -7.27 17.32 -6.84
CA LYS A 57 -7.24 18.10 -8.07
C LYS A 57 -8.66 18.16 -8.68
N GLU A 58 -9.29 17.01 -8.84
CA GLU A 58 -10.67 16.88 -9.34
C GLU A 58 -11.65 17.74 -8.51
N LEU A 59 -11.55 17.68 -7.18
CA LEU A 59 -12.39 18.49 -6.28
C LEU A 59 -12.22 20.00 -6.51
N ARG A 60 -10.98 20.47 -6.72
CA ARG A 60 -10.71 21.90 -6.99
C ARG A 60 -11.29 22.33 -8.33
N GLU A 61 -11.21 21.48 -9.35
CA GLU A 61 -11.80 21.76 -10.67
C GLU A 61 -13.32 21.85 -10.57
N ILE A 62 -13.96 20.92 -9.87
CA ILE A 62 -15.41 20.96 -9.59
C ILE A 62 -15.79 22.24 -8.85
N GLN A 63 -15.01 22.61 -7.83
CA GLN A 63 -15.28 23.82 -7.04
C GLN A 63 -15.22 25.09 -7.92
N GLN A 64 -14.22 25.21 -8.79
CA GLN A 64 -14.11 26.35 -9.71
C GLN A 64 -15.28 26.44 -10.70
N VAL A 65 -15.75 25.28 -11.19
CA VAL A 65 -16.92 25.23 -12.07
C VAL A 65 -18.18 25.65 -11.31
N PHE A 66 -18.35 25.15 -10.08
CA PHE A 66 -19.49 25.49 -9.23
C PHE A 66 -19.55 26.98 -8.90
N GLU A 67 -18.41 27.58 -8.56
CA GLU A 67 -18.30 29.03 -8.29
C GLU A 67 -18.76 29.84 -9.52
N ARG A 68 -18.24 29.52 -10.70
CA ARG A 68 -18.64 30.20 -11.95
C ARG A 68 -20.14 30.04 -12.24
N GLN A 69 -20.67 28.83 -12.11
CA GLN A 69 -22.09 28.57 -12.33
C GLN A 69 -22.96 29.35 -11.35
N THR A 70 -22.53 29.46 -10.09
CA THR A 70 -23.23 30.24 -9.06
C THR A 70 -23.28 31.71 -9.43
N ASP A 71 -22.16 32.28 -9.87
CA ASP A 71 -22.09 33.67 -10.33
C ASP A 71 -23.01 33.92 -11.53
N GLU A 72 -23.03 33.02 -12.51
CA GLU A 72 -23.91 33.11 -13.68
C GLU A 72 -25.39 33.11 -13.29
N VAL A 73 -25.79 32.27 -12.34
CA VAL A 73 -27.17 32.20 -11.82
C VAL A 73 -27.57 33.49 -11.11
N ILE A 74 -26.69 34.05 -10.28
CA ILE A 74 -26.94 35.32 -9.58
C ILE A 74 -27.13 36.45 -10.60
N LEU A 75 -26.25 36.51 -11.61
CA LEU A 75 -26.32 37.52 -12.67
C LEU A 75 -27.60 37.38 -13.50
N SER A 76 -28.03 36.16 -13.83
CA SER A 76 -29.29 35.95 -14.55
C SER A 76 -30.50 36.39 -13.73
N TYR A 77 -30.53 36.07 -12.44
CA TYR A 77 -31.61 36.45 -11.54
C TYR A 77 -31.71 37.99 -11.36
N GLN A 78 -30.58 38.68 -11.21
CA GLN A 78 -30.54 40.15 -11.11
C GLN A 78 -31.04 40.83 -12.39
N LYS A 79 -30.64 40.31 -13.57
CA LYS A 79 -31.13 40.82 -14.85
C LYS A 79 -32.64 40.68 -14.97
N GLU A 80 -33.17 39.51 -14.61
CA GLU A 80 -34.60 39.21 -14.68
C GLU A 80 -35.43 40.16 -13.80
N GLN A 81 -34.98 40.43 -12.56
CA GLN A 81 -35.61 41.44 -11.70
C GLN A 81 -35.55 42.87 -12.26
N SER A 82 -34.46 43.23 -12.93
CA SER A 82 -34.27 44.56 -13.51
C SER A 82 -35.18 44.80 -14.73
N SER A 83 -35.50 43.76 -15.49
CA SER A 83 -36.38 43.82 -16.67
C SER A 83 -37.89 43.90 -16.38
N VAL A 84 -38.33 43.71 -15.13
CA VAL A 84 -39.76 43.73 -14.75
C VAL A 84 -40.27 45.14 -14.36
N THR A 85 -39.39 46.14 -14.30
CA THR A 85 -39.73 47.50 -13.82
C THR A 85 -39.78 48.58 -14.93
N THR A 86 -40.04 48.22 -16.19
CA THR A 86 -40.27 49.18 -17.30
C THR A 86 -41.49 48.76 -18.09
#